data_AF-F0H291-F1
#
_entry.id   AF-F0H291-F1
#
_cell.length_a   1.000
_cell.length_b   1.000
_cell.length_c   1.000
_cell.angle_alpha   90.00
_cell.angle_beta   90.00
_cell.angle_gamma   90.00
#
_symmetry.space_group_name_H-M   'P 1'
#
loop_
_entity.id
_entity.type
_entity.pdbx_description
1 polymer ?
#
loop_
_entity_poly.entity_id
_entity_poly.type
_entity_poly.pdbx_seq_one_letter_code
_entity_poly.pdbx_strand_id
1 'polypeptide(L)'
;MKYVDVFQCELNKTIPLEYVGKVKYIGESFGVDSLTNNREYNIVRDKDGDIKVVDDSNEDYIYSLINPRPADGSSKGGTFYIIDDPNKELRSYGLEKYN
;
A
#
# COMPACT_ATOMS: atom_id res chain seq x y z
N MET A 1 -8.16 -15.13 -9.08
CA MET A 1 -8.02 -13.92 -8.24
C MET A 1 -7.46 -14.33 -6.90
N LYS A 2 -6.43 -13.62 -6.41
CA LYS A 2 -5.81 -13.86 -5.10
C LYS A 2 -6.39 -12.84 -4.12
N TYR A 3 -6.49 -13.20 -2.85
CA TYR A 3 -7.01 -12.34 -1.79
C TYR A 3 -6.03 -12.27 -0.63
N VAL A 4 -6.09 -11.19 0.15
CA VAL A 4 -5.36 -11.02 1.41
C VAL A 4 -6.35 -10.63 2.49
N ASP A 5 -6.20 -11.22 3.67
CA ASP A 5 -7.00 -10.90 4.84
C ASP A 5 -6.49 -9.58 5.46
N VAL A 6 -7.37 -8.58 5.54
CA VAL A 6 -7.04 -7.23 6.03
C VAL A 6 -8.01 -6.84 7.14
N PHE A 7 -7.49 -6.32 8.25
CA PHE A 7 -8.33 -5.86 9.36
C PHE A 7 -9.00 -4.52 9.00
N GLN A 8 -10.27 -4.36 9.39
CA GLN A 8 -11.04 -3.14 9.19
C GLN A 8 -11.53 -2.65 10.56
N CYS A 9 -10.95 -1.57 11.11
CA CYS A 9 -11.40 -1.03 12.38
C CYS A 9 -12.88 -0.60 12.37
N GLU A 10 -13.35 -0.03 11.25
CA GLU A 10 -14.74 0.43 11.09
C GLU A 10 -15.77 -0.69 11.26
N LEU A 11 -15.38 -1.92 10.91
CA LEU A 11 -16.23 -3.11 10.99
C LEU A 11 -15.85 -4.02 12.16
N ASN A 12 -14.74 -3.70 12.84
CA ASN A 12 -14.08 -4.53 13.85
C ASN A 12 -13.95 -6.01 13.43
N LYS A 13 -13.49 -6.24 12.20
CA LYS A 13 -13.29 -7.59 11.65
C LYS A 13 -12.26 -7.60 10.55
N THR A 14 -11.70 -8.78 10.29
CA THR A 14 -10.86 -9.05 9.13
C THR A 14 -11.74 -9.46 7.94
N ILE A 15 -11.48 -8.88 6.77
CA ILE A 15 -12.16 -9.25 5.52
C ILE A 15 -11.12 -9.55 4.43
N PRO A 16 -11.43 -10.47 3.50
CA PRO A 16 -10.58 -10.70 2.34
C PRO A 16 -10.74 -9.54 1.33
N LEU A 17 -9.64 -8.92 0.96
CA LEU A 17 -9.56 -7.91 -0.11
C LEU A 17 -8.82 -8.48 -1.32
N GLU A 18 -9.17 -8.02 -2.52
CA GLU A 18 -8.52 -8.48 -3.75
C GLU A 18 -7.06 -8.06 -3.74
N TYR A 19 -6.16 -9.01 -3.97
CA TYR A 19 -4.73 -8.75 -4.10
C TYR A 19 -4.42 -8.20 -5.50
N VAL A 20 -3.91 -6.98 -5.53
CA VAL A 20 -3.49 -6.30 -6.77
C VAL A 20 -2.02 -6.57 -7.04
N GLY A 21 -1.18 -6.48 -6.01
CA GLY A 21 0.25 -6.67 -6.12
C GLY A 21 0.97 -6.34 -4.82
N LYS A 22 2.28 -6.14 -4.91
CA LYS A 22 3.12 -5.81 -3.76
C LYS A 22 4.14 -4.77 -4.16
N VAL A 23 4.37 -3.82 -3.26
CA VAL A 23 5.39 -2.79 -3.41
C VAL A 23 6.38 -2.80 -2.26
N LYS A 24 7.53 -2.17 -2.46
CA LYS A 24 8.49 -1.83 -1.44
C LYS A 24 8.58 -0.31 -1.31
N TYR A 25 8.47 0.18 -0.09
CA TYR A 25 8.61 1.60 0.21
C TYR A 25 10.08 1.94 0.47
N ILE A 26 10.58 2.97 -0.21
CA ILE A 26 11.90 3.56 0.05
C ILE A 26 11.68 5.05 0.32
N GLY A 27 11.98 5.50 1.54
CA GLY A 27 11.69 6.86 1.97
C GLY A 27 11.90 7.07 3.46
N GLU A 28 11.50 8.22 3.97
CA GLU A 28 11.49 8.49 5.41
C GLU A 28 10.37 7.69 6.08
N SER A 29 10.66 7.00 7.19
CA SER A 29 9.61 6.36 7.98
C SER A 29 8.74 7.43 8.65
N PHE A 30 7.43 7.24 8.68
CA PHE A 30 6.50 8.18 9.29
C PHE A 30 5.31 7.47 9.91
N GLY A 31 4.58 8.18 10.79
CA GLY A 31 3.48 7.61 11.57
C GLY A 31 3.97 6.64 12.65
N VAL A 32 3.09 6.28 13.59
CA VAL A 32 3.40 5.21 14.57
C VAL A 32 3.32 3.86 13.86
N ASP A 33 2.22 3.64 13.13
CA ASP A 33 1.94 2.43 12.36
C ASP A 33 1.51 2.83 10.93
N SER A 34 2.43 3.42 10.15
CA SER A 34 2.17 3.78 8.74
C SER A 34 3.18 3.14 7.80
N LEU A 35 4.07 3.92 7.16
CA LEU A 35 5.08 3.37 6.26
C LEU A 35 6.48 3.47 6.87
N THR A 36 7.17 2.35 6.87
CA THR A 36 8.53 2.17 7.35
C THR A 36 9.48 1.96 6.18
N ASN A 37 10.58 2.70 6.16
CA ASN A 37 11.60 2.61 5.13
C ASN A 37 12.04 1.16 4.87
N ASN A 38 12.23 0.80 3.61
CA ASN A 38 12.74 -0.49 3.14
C ASN A 38 11.82 -1.68 3.44
N ARG A 39 10.54 -1.45 3.76
CA ARG A 39 9.53 -2.49 4.01
C ARG A 39 8.65 -2.74 2.78
N GLU A 40 8.13 -3.96 2.68
CA GLU A 40 7.19 -4.39 1.65
C GLU A 40 5.74 -4.31 2.14
N TYR A 41 4.84 -3.96 1.22
CA TYR A 41 3.42 -3.73 1.50
C TYR A 41 2.55 -4.36 0.42
N ASN A 42 1.46 -4.98 0.84
CA ASN A 42 0.46 -5.48 -0.10
C ASN A 42 -0.37 -4.32 -0.62
N ILE A 43 -0.62 -4.33 -1.92
CA ILE A 43 -1.59 -3.45 -2.57
C ILE A 43 -2.86 -4.26 -2.78
N VAL A 44 -3.97 -3.73 -2.29
CA VAL A 44 -5.29 -4.36 -2.34
C VAL A 44 -6.28 -3.46 -3.04
N ARG A 45 -7.35 -4.06 -3.54
CA ARG A 45 -8.53 -3.37 -4.06
C ARG A 45 -9.72 -3.65 -3.16
N ASP A 46 -10.42 -2.59 -2.77
CA ASP A 46 -11.66 -2.74 -2.03
C ASP A 46 -12.88 -2.97 -2.92
N LYS A 47 -14.05 -3.12 -2.30
CA LYS A 47 -15.32 -3.37 -2.99
C LYS A 47 -15.76 -2.24 -3.93
N ASP A 48 -15.28 -1.02 -3.69
CA ASP A 48 -15.63 0.17 -4.47
C ASP A 48 -14.65 0.40 -5.63
N GLY A 49 -13.56 -0.39 -5.66
CA GLY A 49 -12.58 -0.42 -6.72
C GLY A 49 -11.31 0.37 -6.41
N ASP A 50 -11.21 0.94 -5.21
CA ASP A 50 -10.10 1.79 -4.79
C ASP A 50 -8.85 0.98 -4.50
N ILE A 51 -7.70 1.51 -4.93
CA ILE A 51 -6.39 0.92 -4.69
C ILE A 51 -5.83 1.45 -3.37
N LYS A 52 -5.49 0.53 -2.47
CA LYS A 52 -5.04 0.85 -1.12
C LYS A 52 -3.82 0.04 -0.71
N VAL A 53 -3.08 0.56 0.26
CA VAL A 53 -1.89 -0.05 0.83
C VAL A 53 -2.24 -0.62 2.18
N VAL A 54 -1.98 -1.91 2.39
CA VAL A 54 -2.01 -2.50 3.73
C VAL A 54 -0.72 -2.13 4.43
N ASP A 55 -0.75 -1.20 5.38
CA ASP A 55 0.43 -0.61 5.99
C ASP A 55 0.84 -1.29 7.31
N ASP A 56 1.70 -0.65 8.12
CA ASP A 56 2.21 -1.22 9.36
C ASP A 56 1.13 -1.50 10.41
N SER A 57 -0.06 -0.87 10.32
CA SER A 57 -1.19 -1.15 11.21
C SER A 57 -1.92 -2.47 10.85
N ASN A 58 -1.62 -3.05 9.69
CA ASN A 58 -2.35 -4.18 9.05
C ASN A 58 -3.76 -3.83 8.56
N GLU A 59 -4.08 -2.56 8.45
CA GLU A 59 -5.29 -2.04 7.79
C GLU A 59 -4.93 -1.44 6.42
N ASP A 60 -5.92 -1.26 5.55
CA ASP A 60 -5.74 -0.60 4.25
C ASP A 60 -6.06 0.90 4.31
N TYR A 61 -5.12 1.70 3.78
CA TYR A 61 -5.31 3.13 3.61
C TYR A 61 -4.98 3.57 2.19
N ILE A 62 -5.59 4.68 1.77
CA ILE A 62 -5.26 5.34 0.50
C ILE A 62 -3.97 6.13 0.70
N TYR A 63 -2.94 5.76 -0.07
CA TYR A 63 -1.70 6.52 -0.20
C TYR A 63 -1.55 7.02 -1.64
N SER A 64 -0.86 8.15 -1.80
CA SER A 64 -0.33 8.52 -3.11
C SER A 64 0.66 7.44 -3.56
N LEU A 65 0.40 6.79 -4.70
CA LEU A 65 1.27 5.72 -5.19
C LEU A 65 2.62 6.25 -5.72
N ILE A 66 2.69 7.52 -6.12
CA ILE A 66 3.89 8.16 -6.67
C ILE A 66 4.75 8.88 -5.61
N ASN A 67 4.13 9.32 -4.51
CA ASN A 67 4.80 9.97 -3.40
C ASN A 67 4.02 9.76 -2.10
N PRO A 68 4.06 8.55 -1.52
CA PRO A 68 3.39 8.26 -0.26
C PRO A 68 4.02 9.06 0.87
N ARG A 69 3.20 9.85 1.56
CA ARG A 69 3.58 10.76 2.65
C ARG A 69 2.37 11.12 3.50
N PRO A 70 2.56 11.56 4.76
CA PRO A 70 1.45 12.00 5.59
C PRO A 70 0.87 13.33 5.08
N ALA A 71 -0.45 13.49 5.22
CA ALA A 71 -1.18 14.65 4.70
C ALA A 71 -0.83 15.97 5.42
N ASP A 72 -0.35 15.88 6.66
CA ASP A 72 0.07 17.03 7.47
C ASP A 72 1.45 17.59 7.09
N GLY A 73 2.17 16.92 6.17
CA GLY A 73 3.50 17.33 5.74
C GLY A 73 4.62 17.07 6.75
N SER A 74 4.36 16.26 7.79
CA SER A 74 5.36 15.90 8.81
C SER A 74 6.54 15.08 8.28
N SER A 75 6.42 14.51 7.07
CA SER A 75 7.50 13.81 6.38
C SER A 75 7.54 14.16 4.89
N LYS A 76 8.73 14.07 4.30
CA LYS A 76 8.93 14.21 2.85
C LYS A 76 8.34 13.03 2.07
N GLY A 77 8.11 11.89 2.74
CA GLY A 77 7.65 10.65 2.12
C GLY A 77 8.75 9.88 1.41
N GLY A 78 8.36 9.19 0.33
CA GLY A 78 9.26 8.35 -0.43
C GLY A 78 8.66 7.87 -1.75
N THR A 79 9.03 6.66 -2.15
CA THR A 79 8.64 6.06 -3.42
C THR A 79 8.29 4.59 -3.21
N PHE A 80 7.24 4.14 -3.90
CA PHE A 80 6.92 2.72 -4.00
C PHE A 80 7.56 2.12 -5.24
N TYR A 81 8.20 0.96 -5.06
CA TYR A 81 8.74 0.15 -6.14
C TYR A 81 8.01 -1.19 -6.20
N ILE A 82 7.66 -1.64 -7.39
CA ILE A 82 6.96 -2.91 -7.63
C ILE A 82 7.87 -4.09 -7.25
N ILE A 83 7.37 -4.95 -6.38
CA ILE A 83 7.93 -6.28 -6.06
C ILE A 83 7.15 -7.36 -6.79
N ASP A 84 5.82 -7.25 -6.83
CA ASP A 84 4.93 -8.16 -7.54
C ASP A 84 3.78 -7.38 -8.19
N ASP A 85 3.46 -7.71 -9.45
CA ASP A 85 2.41 -7.06 -10.25
C ASP A 85 1.81 -8.06 -11.24
N PRO A 86 1.05 -9.05 -10.76
CA PRO A 86 0.59 -10.20 -11.55
C PRO A 86 -0.27 -9.78 -12.75
N ASN A 87 -1.02 -8.69 -12.60
CA ASN A 87 -1.95 -8.18 -13.62
C ASN A 87 -1.40 -6.98 -14.40
N LYS A 88 -0.14 -6.56 -14.16
CA LYS A 88 0.49 -5.36 -14.75
C LYS A 88 -0.26 -4.05 -14.47
N GLU A 89 -1.01 -4.03 -13.36
CA GLU A 89 -1.85 -2.91 -12.98
C GLU A 89 -1.03 -1.83 -12.28
N LEU A 90 -0.14 -2.22 -11.36
CA LEU A 90 0.71 -1.26 -10.63
C LEU A 90 1.60 -0.47 -11.57
N ARG A 91 2.11 -1.11 -12.63
CA ARG A 91 2.88 -0.43 -13.68
C ARG A 91 2.06 0.62 -14.42
N SER A 92 0.75 0.44 -14.57
CA SER A 92 -0.13 1.42 -15.23
C SER A 92 -0.30 2.70 -14.42
N TYR A 93 -0.09 2.63 -13.10
CA TYR A 93 -0.04 3.78 -12.19
C TYR A 93 1.32 4.52 -12.20
N GLY A 94 2.26 4.11 -13.06
CA GLY A 94 3.57 4.75 -13.21
C GLY A 94 4.62 4.29 -12.20
N LEU A 95 4.39 3.17 -11.50
CA LEU A 95 5.37 2.62 -10.56
C LEU A 95 6.46 1.86 -11.32
N GLU A 96 7.68 1.96 -10.79
CA GLU A 96 8.85 1.28 -11.33
C GLU A 96 9.11 -0.03 -10.59
N LYS A 97 9.75 -0.99 -11.25
CA LYS A 97 10.19 -2.21 -10.57
C LYS A 97 11.32 -1.91 -9.59
N TYR A 98 11.34 -2.63 -8.48
CA TYR A 98 12.50 -2.62 -7.60
C TYR A 98 13.67 -3.34 -8.29
N ASN A 99 14.84 -2.70 -8.33
CA ASN A 99 16.06 -3.22 -8.97
C ASN A 99 16.85 -4.16 -8.06
#